data_AF-A0A1G4EG10-F1
#
_entry.id   AF-A0A1G4EG10-F1
#
_cell.length_a   1.000
_cell.length_b   1.000
_cell.length_c   1.000
_cell.angle_alpha   90.00
_cell.angle_beta   90.00
_cell.angle_gamma   90.00
#
_symmetry.space_group_name_H-M   'P 1'
#
loop_
_entity.id
_entity.type
_entity.pdbx_description
1 polymer ?
#
loop_
_entity_poly.entity_id
_entity_poly.type
_entity_poly.pdbx_seq_one_letter_code
_entity_poly.pdbx_strand_id
1 'polypeptide(L)'
;MGKNYSVDRDKKGRYRHSYVFMRGTDVEIKLLGHEGLLKGKVTTIEEYYCVLDMVGDGDPYQIIVNFAEVKYIRHKEFVSVEERSPNYTPEDKKTSFVFEIGENIVCAFKDGKRMKGFVLFEGAYYLYIKTEKGNFCTIMKSALSYIAHGKHTALLETNDFYTEEMKAAGHIKPTEYVLYVGDIITVFFANGKSVTGVVLDECKYWLLLQSEKLQITVLKGSYSYFKH
;
A
#
# COMPACT_ATOMS: atom_id res chain seq x y z
N MET A 1 1.32 13.93 21.41
CA MET A 1 0.05 13.49 20.78
C MET A 1 0.38 13.05 19.37
N GLY A 2 0.66 11.75 19.19
CA GLY A 2 1.00 11.16 17.89
C GLY A 2 -0.14 11.40 16.92
N LYS A 3 0.18 11.97 15.75
CA LYS A 3 -0.81 12.19 14.70
C LYS A 3 -1.16 10.83 14.11
N ASN A 4 -2.26 10.24 14.57
CA ASN A 4 -3.03 9.29 13.77
C ASN A 4 -3.11 9.84 12.35
N TYR A 5 -2.79 9.02 11.35
CA TYR A 5 -2.82 9.30 9.91
C TYR A 5 -3.70 10.51 9.61
N SER A 6 -3.09 11.69 9.49
CA SER A 6 -3.87 12.87 9.23
C SER A 6 -4.43 12.68 7.85
N VAL A 7 -5.73 12.41 7.75
CA VAL A 7 -6.53 12.61 6.54
C VAL A 7 -6.34 14.07 6.17
N ASP A 8 -5.23 14.36 5.49
CA ASP A 8 -4.59 15.68 5.53
C ASP A 8 -5.49 16.58 4.70
N ARG A 9 -6.34 17.36 5.34
CA ARG A 9 -7.22 18.28 4.63
C ARG A 9 -6.41 19.53 4.38
N ASP A 10 -6.47 20.05 3.16
CA ASP A 10 -5.93 21.40 2.95
C ASP A 10 -6.72 22.43 3.77
N LYS A 11 -6.23 23.68 3.79
CA LYS A 11 -6.89 24.78 4.52
C LYS A 11 -8.35 25.05 4.09
N LYS A 12 -8.83 24.42 3.01
CA LYS A 12 -10.19 24.50 2.48
C LYS A 12 -11.00 23.21 2.74
N GLY A 13 -10.49 22.27 3.54
CA GLY A 13 -11.18 21.03 3.88
C GLY A 13 -11.08 19.92 2.83
N ARG A 14 -10.29 20.10 1.76
CA ARG A 14 -10.14 19.11 0.69
C ARG A 14 -9.13 18.04 1.09
N TYR A 15 -9.48 16.77 0.92
CA TYR A 15 -8.57 15.65 1.18
C TYR A 15 -7.29 15.77 0.32
N ARG A 16 -6.13 15.87 0.97
CA ARG A 16 -4.78 15.64 0.42
C ARG A 16 -4.39 14.16 0.51
N HIS A 17 -5.32 13.29 0.91
CA HIS A 17 -5.24 11.83 0.76
C HIS A 17 -5.47 11.49 -0.69
N SER A 18 -4.46 11.81 -1.44
CA SER A 18 -4.49 11.86 -2.86
C SER A 18 -4.05 10.53 -3.39
N TYR A 19 -4.98 9.61 -3.28
CA TYR A 19 -4.93 8.44 -4.11
C TYR A 19 -4.66 8.86 -5.56
N VAL A 20 -3.95 8.04 -6.31
CA VAL A 20 -3.53 8.28 -7.69
C VAL A 20 -4.73 8.23 -8.65
N PHE A 21 -5.68 9.13 -8.40
CA PHE A 21 -6.95 9.34 -9.05
C PHE A 21 -7.01 10.83 -9.36
N MET A 22 -7.65 11.16 -10.47
CA MET A 22 -7.99 12.54 -10.78
C MET A 22 -9.43 12.57 -11.22
N ARG A 23 -10.22 13.41 -10.56
CA ARG A 23 -11.56 13.75 -11.04
C ARG A 23 -11.48 14.18 -12.50
N GLY A 24 -12.39 13.68 -13.33
CA GLY A 24 -12.43 13.89 -14.77
C GLY A 24 -11.56 12.93 -15.58
N THR A 25 -10.78 12.05 -14.93
CA THR A 25 -9.88 11.14 -15.64
C THR A 25 -10.52 9.79 -15.91
N ASP A 26 -10.24 9.26 -17.09
CA ASP A 26 -10.62 7.90 -17.49
C ASP A 26 -9.68 6.88 -16.85
N VAL A 27 -10.28 5.87 -16.23
CA VAL A 27 -9.58 4.82 -15.49
C VAL A 27 -10.12 3.44 -15.83
N GLU A 28 -9.28 2.42 -15.65
CA GLU A 28 -9.69 1.01 -15.65
C GLU A 28 -9.50 0.42 -14.24
N ILE A 29 -10.58 0.11 -13.53
CA ILE A 29 -10.53 -0.46 -12.18
C ILE A 29 -10.70 -1.97 -12.25
N LYS A 30 -9.75 -2.69 -11.63
CA LYS A 30 -9.85 -4.12 -11.37
C LYS A 30 -10.29 -4.33 -9.93
N LEU A 31 -11.41 -5.04 -9.72
CA LEU A 31 -11.82 -5.49 -8.39
C LEU A 31 -11.20 -6.87 -8.08
N LEU A 32 -11.05 -7.16 -6.78
CA LEU A 32 -10.66 -8.48 -6.32
C LEU A 32 -11.80 -9.48 -6.56
N GLY A 33 -11.51 -10.68 -7.05
CA GLY A 33 -12.53 -11.71 -7.30
C GLY A 33 -13.46 -11.47 -8.50
N HIS A 34 -13.45 -10.29 -9.11
CA HIS A 34 -14.27 -9.97 -10.28
C HIS A 34 -13.51 -10.18 -11.58
N GLU A 35 -14.10 -10.81 -12.60
CA GLU A 35 -13.42 -11.12 -13.87
C GLU A 35 -13.22 -9.90 -14.78
N GLY A 36 -14.19 -8.98 -14.81
CA GLY A 36 -14.15 -7.77 -15.64
C GLY A 36 -13.22 -6.65 -15.14
N LEU A 37 -13.01 -5.66 -16.00
CA LEU A 37 -12.47 -4.34 -15.67
C LEU A 37 -13.61 -3.32 -15.79
N LEU A 38 -13.74 -2.46 -14.78
CA LEU A 38 -14.66 -1.33 -14.82
C LEU A 38 -13.94 -0.17 -15.53
N LYS A 39 -14.50 0.31 -16.64
CA LYS A 39 -13.92 1.42 -17.40
C LYS A 39 -14.85 2.61 -17.35
N GLY A 40 -14.35 3.74 -16.86
CA GLY A 40 -15.17 4.92 -16.71
C GLY A 40 -14.36 6.15 -16.31
N LYS A 41 -15.05 7.30 -16.26
CA LYS A 41 -14.48 8.57 -15.86
C LYS A 41 -14.76 8.82 -14.39
N VAL A 42 -13.73 9.13 -13.60
CA VAL A 42 -13.88 9.42 -12.17
C VAL A 42 -14.63 10.74 -11.98
N THR A 43 -15.80 10.73 -11.37
CA THR A 43 -16.60 11.95 -11.11
C THR A 43 -16.49 12.44 -9.68
N THR A 44 -16.37 11.54 -8.72
CA THR A 44 -16.28 11.86 -7.29
C THR A 44 -15.26 10.94 -6.62
N ILE A 45 -14.53 11.47 -5.65
CA ILE A 45 -13.58 10.72 -4.83
C ILE A 45 -13.88 11.08 -3.39
N GLU A 46 -14.25 10.08 -2.60
CA GLU A 46 -14.47 10.17 -1.16
C GLU A 46 -13.43 9.34 -0.41
N GLU A 47 -13.50 9.33 0.91
CA GLU A 47 -12.52 8.64 1.77
C GLU A 47 -12.42 7.14 1.49
N TYR A 48 -13.55 6.47 1.24
CA TYR A 48 -13.63 5.01 1.10
C TYR A 48 -14.06 4.53 -0.29
N TYR A 49 -14.47 5.44 -1.17
CA TYR A 49 -15.01 5.08 -2.47
C TYR A 49 -14.78 6.15 -3.52
N CYS A 50 -14.89 5.76 -4.79
CA CYS A 50 -15.03 6.69 -5.90
C CYS A 50 -16.32 6.42 -6.68
N VAL A 51 -16.73 7.41 -7.47
CA VAL A 51 -17.85 7.29 -8.41
C VAL A 51 -17.29 7.36 -9.83
N LEU A 52 -17.73 6.45 -10.70
CA LEU A 52 -17.39 6.43 -12.12
C LEU A 52 -18.64 6.69 -12.96
N ASP A 53 -18.51 7.58 -13.95
CA ASP A 53 -19.40 7.62 -15.10
C ASP A 53 -18.95 6.55 -16.10
N MET A 54 -19.83 5.60 -16.38
CA MET A 54 -19.55 4.48 -17.28
C MET A 54 -19.95 4.84 -18.71
N VAL A 55 -19.01 4.64 -19.64
CA VAL A 55 -19.30 4.75 -21.08
C VAL A 55 -19.53 3.31 -21.59
N GLY A 56 -20.80 2.89 -21.61
CA GLY A 56 -21.22 1.60 -22.16
C GLY A 56 -21.92 1.76 -23.51
N ASP A 57 -22.37 0.64 -24.08
CA ASP A 57 -23.12 0.61 -25.35
C ASP A 57 -24.57 1.13 -25.24
N GLY A 58 -24.99 1.55 -24.03
CA GLY A 58 -26.33 2.08 -23.73
C GLY A 58 -26.27 3.42 -22.99
N ASP A 59 -27.32 3.75 -22.25
CA ASP A 59 -27.39 5.02 -21.52
C ASP A 59 -26.27 5.16 -20.48
N PRO A 60 -25.70 6.37 -20.31
CA PRO A 60 -24.71 6.64 -19.27
C PRO A 60 -25.28 6.30 -17.90
N TYR A 61 -24.52 5.53 -17.12
CA TYR A 61 -24.87 5.23 -15.74
C TYR A 61 -23.66 5.43 -14.82
N GLN A 62 -23.96 5.61 -13.54
CA GLN A 62 -22.94 5.77 -12.51
C GLN A 62 -22.77 4.50 -11.70
N ILE A 63 -21.53 4.22 -11.32
CA ILE A 63 -21.23 3.18 -10.33
C ILE A 63 -20.41 3.76 -9.20
N ILE A 64 -20.65 3.24 -8.00
CA ILE A 64 -19.91 3.58 -6.79
C ILE A 64 -19.00 2.39 -6.48
N VAL A 65 -17.70 2.65 -6.34
CA VAL A 65 -16.67 1.63 -6.16
C VAL A 65 -15.97 1.82 -4.82
N ASN A 66 -16.12 0.85 -3.92
CA ASN A 66 -15.43 0.83 -2.63
C ASN A 66 -13.95 0.46 -2.80
N PHE A 67 -13.04 1.26 -2.24
CA PHE A 67 -11.60 1.04 -2.33
C PHE A 67 -11.13 -0.25 -1.65
N ALA A 68 -11.84 -0.75 -0.64
CA ALA A 68 -11.51 -2.02 0.01
C ALA A 68 -11.54 -3.19 -0.97
N GLU A 69 -12.42 -3.14 -1.98
CA GLU A 69 -12.62 -4.18 -2.99
C GLU A 69 -11.73 -3.99 -4.23
N VAL A 70 -11.08 -2.83 -4.35
CA VAL A 70 -10.22 -2.53 -5.50
C VAL A 70 -8.92 -3.31 -5.38
N LYS A 71 -8.58 -4.03 -6.45
CA LYS A 71 -7.28 -4.68 -6.62
C LYS A 71 -6.23 -3.70 -7.11
N TYR A 72 -6.50 -3.07 -8.24
CA TYR A 72 -5.69 -2.00 -8.79
C TYR A 72 -6.51 -1.12 -9.73
N ILE A 73 -6.03 0.09 -9.97
CA ILE A 73 -6.55 1.01 -10.97
C ILE A 73 -5.45 1.29 -11.97
N ARG A 74 -5.76 1.14 -13.25
CA ARG A 74 -4.90 1.58 -14.34
C ARG A 74 -5.37 2.94 -14.84
N HIS A 75 -4.41 3.81 -15.10
CA HIS A 75 -4.65 5.17 -15.57
C HIS A 75 -3.43 5.66 -16.37
N LYS A 76 -3.52 6.85 -16.98
CA LYS A 76 -2.36 7.52 -17.59
C LYS A 76 -1.37 7.95 -16.51
N GLU A 77 -0.12 8.22 -16.87
CA GLU A 77 0.87 8.71 -15.90
C GLU A 77 0.35 9.92 -15.13
N PHE A 78 0.33 9.80 -13.81
CA PHE A 78 -0.02 10.88 -12.90
C PHE A 78 1.25 11.35 -12.21
N VAL A 79 1.45 12.67 -12.23
CA VAL A 79 2.36 13.37 -11.31
C VAL A 79 1.98 13.00 -9.88
N SER A 80 2.96 12.76 -9.00
CA SER A 80 2.70 12.50 -7.58
C SER A 80 1.90 13.66 -6.99
N VAL A 81 1.17 13.44 -5.92
CA VAL A 81 0.27 14.50 -5.45
C VAL A 81 0.98 15.52 -4.61
N GLU A 82 2.04 15.07 -3.95
CA GLU A 82 3.00 15.93 -3.33
C GLU A 82 3.62 16.82 -4.42
N GLU A 83 4.01 16.29 -5.58
CA GLU A 83 4.45 17.11 -6.72
C GLU A 83 3.37 18.02 -7.33
N ARG A 84 2.08 17.76 -7.08
CA ARG A 84 0.95 18.66 -7.42
C ARG A 84 0.65 19.69 -6.34
N SER A 85 1.21 19.52 -5.14
CA SER A 85 1.03 20.43 -4.02
C SER A 85 1.91 21.66 -4.21
N PRO A 86 1.36 22.88 -4.11
CA PRO A 86 2.18 24.10 -4.17
C PRO A 86 3.18 24.24 -3.01
N ASN A 87 3.08 23.38 -1.99
CA ASN A 87 3.94 23.40 -0.80
C ASN A 87 4.89 22.20 -0.72
N TYR A 88 5.09 21.49 -1.83
CA TYR A 88 5.93 20.31 -1.84
C TYR A 88 7.38 20.63 -1.51
N THR A 89 7.95 19.86 -0.60
CA THR A 89 9.38 19.88 -0.32
C THR A 89 10.02 18.54 -0.70
N PRO A 90 11.29 18.51 -1.12
CA PRO A 90 11.99 17.25 -1.43
C PRO A 90 11.95 16.24 -0.27
N GLU A 91 11.83 16.70 0.98
CA GLU A 91 11.70 15.87 2.18
C GLU A 91 10.38 15.08 2.21
N ASP A 92 9.34 15.54 1.50
CA ASP A 92 8.06 14.84 1.32
C ASP A 92 8.15 13.67 0.31
N LYS A 93 9.30 13.45 -0.36
CA LYS A 93 9.56 12.26 -1.21
C LYS A 93 9.78 10.97 -0.44
N LYS A 94 9.77 11.02 0.90
CA LYS A 94 9.95 9.82 1.71
C LYS A 94 8.71 8.93 1.61
N THR A 95 8.96 7.66 1.31
CA THR A 95 7.95 6.61 1.40
C THR A 95 7.60 6.38 2.87
N SER A 96 6.34 6.06 3.14
CA SER A 96 5.85 5.82 4.51
C SER A 96 6.22 4.44 5.06
N PHE A 97 7.11 3.73 4.38
CA PHE A 97 7.36 2.31 4.54
C PHE A 97 8.75 1.94 4.04
N VAL A 98 9.02 0.64 3.99
CA VAL A 98 10.32 0.06 3.68
C VAL A 98 10.79 0.27 2.23
N PHE A 99 9.99 0.81 1.30
CA PHE A 99 10.35 0.83 -0.13
C PHE A 99 11.08 2.09 -0.57
N GLU A 100 11.94 1.98 -1.58
CA GLU A 100 12.56 3.14 -2.26
C GLU A 100 11.84 3.49 -3.57
N ILE A 101 11.78 4.77 -3.93
CA ILE A 101 11.29 5.19 -5.25
C ILE A 101 12.24 4.64 -6.33
N GLY A 102 11.67 4.03 -7.37
CA GLY A 102 12.37 3.35 -8.44
C GLY A 102 12.65 1.87 -8.16
N GLU A 103 12.37 1.38 -6.96
CA GLU A 103 12.64 -0.01 -6.60
C GLU A 103 11.78 -0.98 -7.41
N ASN A 104 12.39 -2.06 -7.90
CA ASN A 104 11.68 -3.17 -8.51
C ASN A 104 11.05 -4.07 -7.44
N ILE A 105 9.74 -4.20 -7.50
CA ILE A 105 8.95 -4.98 -6.55
C ILE A 105 8.04 -5.97 -7.25
N VAL A 106 7.65 -7.00 -6.50
CA VAL A 106 6.65 -7.99 -6.89
C VAL A 106 5.50 -7.97 -5.90
N CYS A 107 4.38 -7.38 -6.32
CA CYS A 107 3.13 -7.37 -5.58
C CYS A 107 2.44 -8.73 -5.73
N ALA A 108 2.29 -9.47 -4.62
CA ALA A 108 1.51 -10.70 -4.58
C ALA A 108 0.11 -10.41 -4.02
N PHE A 109 -0.91 -10.67 -4.83
CA PHE A 109 -2.30 -10.41 -4.47
C PHE A 109 -2.92 -11.56 -3.70
N LYS A 110 -3.99 -11.24 -2.94
CA LYS A 110 -4.80 -12.21 -2.20
C LYS A 110 -5.39 -13.30 -3.10
N ASP A 111 -5.69 -13.00 -4.37
CA ASP A 111 -6.15 -13.99 -5.37
C ASP A 111 -5.03 -14.87 -5.95
N GLY A 112 -3.81 -14.77 -5.41
CA GLY A 112 -2.65 -15.56 -5.82
C GLY A 112 -1.94 -15.07 -7.08
N LYS A 113 -2.49 -14.08 -7.81
CA LYS A 113 -1.85 -13.44 -8.96
C LYS A 113 -0.71 -12.52 -8.50
N ARG A 114 0.18 -12.16 -9.42
CA ARG A 114 1.31 -11.27 -9.15
C ARG A 114 1.40 -10.14 -10.17
N MET A 115 1.93 -9.01 -9.74
CA MET A 115 2.27 -7.88 -10.61
C MET A 115 3.66 -7.37 -10.26
N LYS A 116 4.48 -7.16 -11.28
CA LYS A 116 5.82 -6.58 -11.14
C LYS A 116 5.82 -5.13 -11.61
N GLY A 117 6.65 -4.31 -10.99
CA GLY A 117 6.89 -2.96 -11.46
C GLY A 117 7.84 -2.20 -10.56
N PHE A 118 8.02 -0.94 -10.91
CA PHE A 118 8.89 -0.01 -10.23
C PHE A 118 8.05 0.94 -9.38
N VAL A 119 8.41 1.10 -8.11
CA VAL A 119 7.73 2.03 -7.19
C VAL A 119 7.89 3.44 -7.71
N LEU A 120 6.78 4.14 -7.92
CA LEU A 120 6.78 5.57 -8.24
C LEU A 120 6.45 6.39 -7.00
N PHE A 121 5.55 5.87 -6.16
CA PHE A 121 5.12 6.49 -4.93
C PHE A 121 4.45 5.46 -4.01
N GLU A 122 4.42 5.75 -2.71
CA GLU A 122 3.73 4.93 -1.73
C GLU A 122 2.92 5.79 -0.74
N GLY A 123 1.65 5.44 -0.61
CA GLY A 123 0.78 5.96 0.47
C GLY A 123 0.49 4.91 1.53
N ALA A 124 -0.21 5.31 2.59
CA ALA A 124 -0.63 4.41 3.67
C ALA A 124 -1.48 3.22 3.17
N TYR A 125 -2.36 3.46 2.18
CA TYR A 125 -3.34 2.49 1.70
C TYR A 125 -3.06 1.93 0.31
N TYR A 126 -2.13 2.52 -0.44
CA TYR A 126 -1.88 2.16 -1.83
C TYR A 126 -0.41 2.28 -2.19
N LEU A 127 -0.07 1.66 -3.31
CA LEU A 127 1.25 1.70 -3.92
C LEU A 127 1.09 2.09 -5.38
N TYR A 128 1.80 3.13 -5.80
CA TYR A 128 1.82 3.57 -7.19
C TYR A 128 3.02 2.99 -7.89
N ILE A 129 2.80 2.25 -8.97
CA ILE A 129 3.88 1.60 -9.71
C ILE A 129 3.79 1.87 -11.21
N LYS A 130 4.95 1.81 -11.86
CA LYS A 130 5.07 1.59 -13.29
C LYS A 130 5.36 0.12 -13.54
N THR A 131 4.43 -0.59 -14.17
CA THR A 131 4.65 -1.99 -14.56
C THR A 131 5.76 -2.10 -15.60
N GLU A 132 6.40 -3.28 -15.70
CA GLU A 132 7.42 -3.55 -16.74
C GLU A 132 6.89 -3.34 -18.17
N LYS A 133 5.56 -3.46 -18.36
CA LYS A 133 4.86 -3.20 -19.63
C LYS A 133 4.56 -1.73 -19.89
N GLY A 134 5.05 -0.82 -19.05
CA GLY A 134 4.85 0.63 -19.18
C GLY A 134 3.50 1.16 -18.70
N ASN A 135 2.63 0.31 -18.13
CA ASN A 135 1.35 0.78 -17.56
C ASN A 135 1.56 1.36 -16.16
N PHE A 136 0.82 2.42 -15.85
CA PHE A 136 0.77 3.05 -14.55
C PHE A 136 -0.39 2.46 -13.74
N CYS A 137 -0.11 2.00 -12.52
CA CYS A 137 -1.08 1.30 -11.70
C CYS A 137 -1.04 1.77 -10.25
N THR A 138 -2.20 2.16 -9.73
CA THR A 138 -2.44 2.30 -8.29
C THR A 138 -2.89 0.96 -7.75
N ILE A 139 -2.10 0.33 -6.89
CA ILE A 139 -2.42 -0.94 -6.25
C ILE A 139 -2.91 -0.66 -4.84
N MET A 140 -4.09 -1.17 -4.46
CA MET A 140 -4.53 -1.06 -3.08
C MET A 140 -3.84 -2.12 -2.21
N LYS A 141 -3.28 -1.69 -1.08
CA LYS A 141 -2.61 -2.59 -0.12
C LYS A 141 -3.59 -3.61 0.48
N SER A 142 -4.88 -3.26 0.61
CA SER A 142 -5.93 -4.18 1.05
C SER A 142 -6.05 -5.45 0.19
N ALA A 143 -5.69 -5.37 -1.09
CA ALA A 143 -5.75 -6.48 -2.03
C ALA A 143 -4.48 -7.35 -2.05
N LEU A 144 -3.42 -6.93 -1.33
CA LEU A 144 -2.13 -7.63 -1.31
C LEU A 144 -2.05 -8.63 -0.17
N SER A 145 -1.36 -9.74 -0.44
CA SER A 145 -0.83 -10.65 0.57
C SER A 145 0.50 -10.13 1.08
N TYR A 146 1.44 -9.91 0.15
CA TYR A 146 2.78 -9.44 0.48
C TYR A 146 3.40 -8.75 -0.74
N ILE A 147 4.49 -8.04 -0.50
CA ILE A 147 5.34 -7.44 -1.52
C ILE A 147 6.72 -8.04 -1.36
N ALA A 148 7.27 -8.62 -2.43
CA ALA A 148 8.66 -9.07 -2.45
C ALA A 148 9.54 -8.02 -3.14
N HIS A 149 10.70 -7.73 -2.58
CA HIS A 149 11.49 -6.57 -2.95
C HIS A 149 12.98 -6.78 -2.61
N GLY A 150 13.81 -5.79 -2.96
CA GLY A 150 15.25 -5.81 -2.72
C GLY A 150 15.58 -5.76 -1.23
N LYS A 151 16.87 -5.82 -0.90
CA LYS A 151 17.30 -5.72 0.49
C LYS A 151 17.16 -4.29 0.97
N HIS A 152 16.37 -4.09 2.01
CA HIS A 152 16.35 -2.89 2.82
C HIS A 152 17.01 -3.12 4.16
N THR A 153 17.61 -2.06 4.68
CA THR A 153 17.92 -2.01 6.09
C THR A 153 16.64 -1.54 6.77
N ALA A 154 16.07 -2.34 7.66
CA ALA A 154 14.96 -1.89 8.49
C ALA A 154 15.44 -0.67 9.27
N LEU A 155 14.97 0.52 8.86
CA LEU A 155 15.10 1.71 9.66
C LEU A 155 14.05 1.54 10.75
N LEU A 156 14.51 1.11 11.93
CA LEU A 156 13.75 1.25 13.16
C LEU A 156 13.55 2.76 13.37
N GLU A 157 12.62 3.36 12.62
CA GLU A 157 12.00 4.59 13.06
C GLU A 157 11.30 4.18 14.34
N THR A 158 11.93 4.50 15.47
CA THR A 158 11.35 4.39 16.80
C THR A 158 9.92 4.87 16.67
N ASN A 159 8.96 3.94 16.72
CA ASN A 159 7.55 4.29 16.67
C ASN A 159 7.32 5.41 17.69
N ASP A 160 6.48 6.38 17.34
CA ASP A 160 6.05 7.57 18.11
C ASP A 160 5.56 7.31 19.56
N PHE A 161 5.67 6.08 20.05
CA PHE A 161 5.31 5.63 21.39
C PHE A 161 6.50 5.15 22.23
N TYR A 162 7.71 5.06 21.67
CA TYR A 162 8.92 4.71 22.43
C TYR A 162 9.65 5.99 22.86
N THR A 163 9.16 6.62 23.92
CA THR A 163 9.80 7.83 24.45
C THR A 163 11.19 7.50 25.01
N GLU A 164 12.08 8.49 25.02
CA GLU A 164 13.41 8.34 25.62
C GLU A 164 13.31 7.93 27.11
N GLU A 165 12.21 8.27 27.81
CA GLU A 165 11.96 7.80 29.18
C GLU A 165 11.72 6.28 29.25
N MET A 166 11.04 5.69 28.27
CA MET A 166 10.79 4.24 28.25
C MET A 166 12.07 3.44 27.94
N LYS A 167 12.97 3.99 27.10
CA LYS A 167 14.32 3.42 26.87
C LYS A 167 15.16 3.48 28.15
N ALA A 168 15.15 4.62 28.84
CA ALA A 168 15.90 4.82 30.08
C ALA A 168 15.40 3.92 31.23
N ALA A 169 14.13 3.53 31.22
CA ALA A 169 13.53 2.63 32.20
C ALA A 169 13.73 1.13 31.89
N GLY A 170 14.46 0.77 30.83
CA GLY A 170 14.78 -0.62 30.50
C GLY A 170 13.58 -1.45 30.05
N HIS A 171 12.50 -0.80 29.59
CA HIS A 171 11.38 -1.54 29.00
C HIS A 171 11.82 -2.20 27.68
N ILE A 172 11.27 -3.37 27.38
CA ILE A 172 11.45 -4.08 26.10
C ILE A 172 10.34 -3.58 25.15
N LYS A 173 10.48 -3.78 23.83
CA LYS A 173 9.53 -3.39 22.76
C LYS A 173 8.06 -3.47 23.25
N PRO A 174 7.17 -2.51 22.91
CA PRO A 174 5.79 -2.51 23.42
C PRO A 174 5.13 -3.87 23.15
N THR A 175 4.30 -4.34 24.08
CA THR A 175 3.61 -5.64 24.09
C THR A 175 2.65 -5.88 22.90
N GLU A 176 2.60 -4.95 21.95
CA GLU A 176 1.82 -4.99 20.71
C GLU A 176 2.50 -5.82 19.60
N TYR A 177 3.79 -6.13 19.77
CA TYR A 177 4.62 -6.84 18.80
C TYR A 177 4.91 -8.25 19.31
N VAL A 178 4.48 -9.25 18.52
CA VAL A 178 4.49 -10.65 18.93
C VAL A 178 5.77 -11.36 18.48
N LEU A 179 6.50 -10.79 17.52
CA LEU A 179 7.64 -11.44 16.88
C LEU A 179 8.96 -10.78 17.25
N TYR A 180 9.97 -11.61 17.52
CA TYR A 180 11.33 -11.15 17.76
C TYR A 180 12.13 -11.12 16.46
N VAL A 181 13.00 -10.12 16.32
CA VAL A 181 13.97 -10.08 15.22
C VAL A 181 14.87 -11.31 15.32
N GLY A 182 15.00 -12.04 14.22
CA GLY A 182 15.72 -13.30 14.16
C GLY A 182 14.83 -14.55 14.20
N ASP A 183 13.55 -14.43 14.56
CA ASP A 183 12.62 -15.55 14.51
C ASP A 183 12.48 -16.08 13.08
N ILE A 184 12.51 -17.40 12.90
CA ILE A 184 12.16 -18.03 11.64
C ILE A 184 10.67 -18.37 11.72
N ILE A 185 9.88 -17.81 10.80
CA ILE A 185 8.44 -18.08 10.77
C ILE A 185 7.98 -18.47 9.36
N THR A 186 6.84 -19.15 9.28
CA THR A 186 6.09 -19.35 8.05
C THR A 186 4.73 -18.67 8.15
N VAL A 187 4.45 -17.71 7.27
CA VAL A 187 3.17 -17.01 7.17
C VAL A 187 2.28 -17.69 6.14
N PHE A 188 1.04 -18.02 6.51
CA PHE A 188 0.05 -18.66 5.65
C PHE A 188 -1.05 -17.67 5.23
N PHE A 189 -1.41 -17.68 3.95
CA PHE A 189 -2.44 -16.81 3.37
C PHE A 189 -3.71 -17.59 3.03
N ALA A 190 -4.84 -16.87 2.94
CA ALA A 190 -6.15 -17.45 2.64
C ALA A 190 -6.21 -18.18 1.28
N ASN A 191 -5.31 -17.86 0.34
CA ASN A 191 -5.20 -18.53 -0.96
C ASN A 191 -4.39 -19.83 -0.93
N GLY A 192 -4.02 -20.32 0.26
CA GLY A 192 -3.25 -21.55 0.46
C GLY A 192 -1.74 -21.40 0.22
N LYS A 193 -1.25 -20.22 -0.19
CA LYS A 193 0.19 -19.96 -0.30
C LYS A 193 0.78 -19.63 1.07
N SER A 194 2.09 -19.80 1.18
CA SER A 194 2.85 -19.38 2.34
C SER A 194 4.19 -18.74 1.95
N VAL A 195 4.75 -17.98 2.88
CA VAL A 195 6.11 -17.44 2.79
C VAL A 195 6.85 -17.75 4.09
N THR A 196 8.09 -18.20 3.98
CA THR A 196 8.97 -18.45 5.14
C THR A 196 10.11 -17.46 5.10
N GLY A 197 10.50 -16.95 6.26
CA GLY A 197 11.66 -16.07 6.37
C GLY A 197 12.03 -15.75 7.81
N VAL A 198 13.19 -15.13 7.96
CA VAL A 198 13.69 -14.59 9.22
C VAL A 198 13.05 -13.22 9.44
N VAL A 199 12.46 -12.98 10.60
CA VAL A 199 11.90 -11.68 10.98
C VAL A 199 13.01 -10.65 11.06
N LEU A 200 12.93 -9.61 10.24
CA LEU A 200 13.83 -8.47 10.28
C LEU A 200 13.23 -7.30 11.06
N ASP A 201 11.93 -7.09 10.93
CA ASP A 201 11.21 -6.04 11.66
C ASP A 201 9.70 -6.31 11.67
N GLU A 202 9.00 -5.74 12.66
CA GLU A 202 7.56 -5.81 12.81
C GLU A 202 7.02 -4.45 13.22
N CYS A 203 6.03 -3.97 12.46
CA CYS A 203 5.32 -2.72 12.69
C CYS A 203 3.81 -2.96 12.77
N LYS A 204 3.03 -1.91 13.11
CA LYS A 204 1.59 -2.01 13.37
C LYS A 204 0.80 -2.69 12.24
N TYR A 205 1.18 -2.46 10.98
CA TYR A 205 0.45 -2.94 9.81
C TYR A 205 1.23 -3.94 8.95
N TRP A 206 2.49 -4.24 9.29
CA TRP A 206 3.33 -5.09 8.46
C TRP A 206 4.42 -5.82 9.22
N LEU A 207 4.97 -6.83 8.55
CA LEU A 207 6.06 -7.67 9.00
C LEU A 207 7.07 -7.81 7.86
N LEU A 208 8.33 -7.50 8.13
CA LEU A 208 9.42 -7.64 7.17
C LEU A 208 10.16 -8.94 7.44
N LEU A 209 10.25 -9.78 6.42
CA LEU A 209 10.92 -11.07 6.45
C LEU A 209 12.09 -11.08 5.46
N GLN A 210 13.18 -11.71 5.85
CA GLN A 210 14.25 -12.11 4.95
C GLN A 210 14.00 -13.55 4.48
N SER A 211 13.73 -13.73 3.19
CA SER A 211 13.81 -15.06 2.55
C SER A 211 15.24 -15.33 2.07
N GLU A 212 15.51 -16.50 1.47
CA GLU A 212 16.84 -16.81 0.93
C GLU A 212 17.35 -15.78 -0.11
N LYS A 213 16.45 -15.20 -0.91
CA LYS A 213 16.82 -14.38 -2.08
C LYS A 213 16.37 -12.93 -2.01
N LEU A 214 15.25 -12.67 -1.34
CA LEU A 214 14.58 -11.37 -1.33
C LEU A 214 14.04 -11.06 0.06
N GLN A 215 13.78 -9.78 0.31
CA GLN A 215 12.94 -9.41 1.43
C GLN A 215 11.47 -9.47 1.03
N ILE A 216 10.65 -9.74 2.03
CA ILE A 216 9.21 -9.90 1.90
C ILE A 216 8.54 -9.04 2.96
N THR A 217 7.85 -8.02 2.50
CA THR A 217 6.97 -7.20 3.32
C THR A 217 5.57 -7.83 3.31
N VAL A 218 5.19 -8.44 4.42
CA VAL A 218 3.87 -9.05 4.66
C VAL A 218 2.96 -8.02 5.31
N LEU A 219 1.76 -7.82 4.76
CA LEU A 219 0.75 -6.94 5.36
C LEU A 219 -0.03 -7.71 6.43
N LYS A 220 -0.16 -7.16 7.65
CA LYS A 220 -0.82 -7.85 8.76
C LYS A 220 -2.29 -8.15 8.52
N GLY A 221 -2.98 -7.32 7.74
CA GLY A 221 -4.37 -7.56 7.31
C GLY A 221 -4.55 -8.60 6.20
N SER A 222 -3.52 -9.39 5.89
CA SER A 222 -3.54 -10.32 4.75
C SER A 222 -3.29 -11.78 5.07
N TYR A 223 -2.60 -12.10 6.17
CA TYR A 223 -2.34 -13.48 6.55
C TYR A 223 -3.53 -14.07 7.32
N SER A 224 -3.66 -15.39 7.25
CA SER A 224 -4.63 -16.16 8.04
C SER A 224 -4.04 -16.56 9.39
N TYR A 225 -2.80 -17.04 9.39
CA TYR A 225 -2.02 -17.36 10.58
C TYR A 225 -0.53 -17.44 10.21
N PHE A 226 0.34 -17.48 11.20
CA PHE A 226 1.75 -17.83 11.02
C PHE A 226 2.12 -18.95 11.98
N LYS A 227 3.20 -19.66 11.65
CA LYS A 227 3.77 -20.75 12.44
C LYS A 227 5.22 -20.38 12.80
N HIS A 228 5.54 -20.52 14.08
CA HIS A 228 6.91 -20.54 14.60
C HIS A 228 7.51 -21.93 14.43
#